data_AF-A0A914EBV2-F1
#
_entry.id   AF-A0A914EBV2-F1
#
_cell.length_a   1.000
_cell.length_b   1.000
_cell.length_c   1.000
_cell.angle_alpha   90.00
_cell.angle_beta   90.00
_cell.angle_gamma   90.00
#
_symmetry.space_group_name_H-M   'P 1'
#
loop_
_entity.id
_entity.type
_entity.pdbx_description
1 polymer ?
#
loop_
_entity_poly.entity_id
_entity_poly.type
_entity_poly.pdbx_seq_one_letter_code
_entity_poly.pdbx_strand_id
1 'polypeptide(L)'
;MVKKKVKSPVLAEERKIDIINNVIVRRLGNMNNPNEEDNMNDIDLDIDVAALAATAAQLDALYNFSTSVGWNLTFDLNLYQMISNGVWNSSNAKTLLDYASSKGYYLSFELRNEPANYLQYRGEFIIGGIIAAAYKSLHSLLSSYPIYANGLLFGTSDSASPWCIKFQLYPILALSAMEEQDYWLSVLYKRVVGQNVYNVSSASPSDPNLRLYAHSTSAFYGYGSNAVVVFGERLTSSSATLNVPQFSDKTAYLYVLTSPGGDLTSKSTSLNGNTLAWTPGQNIPDFTAQQTTFPVKIPGYSQFFIVLKN
;
A
#
# COMPACT_ATOMS: atom_id res chain seq x y z
N MET A 1 -7.97 20.20 63.55
CA MET A 1 -6.91 19.16 63.54
C MET A 1 -6.62 18.75 62.09
N VAL A 2 -5.45 19.14 61.59
CA VAL A 2 -4.97 18.89 60.23
C VAL A 2 -4.54 17.42 60.12
N LYS A 3 -5.20 16.63 59.26
CA LYS A 3 -4.77 15.26 58.97
C LYS A 3 -3.68 15.29 57.89
N LYS A 4 -2.45 14.98 58.30
CA LYS A 4 -1.28 14.71 57.44
C LYS A 4 -1.62 13.62 56.41
N LYS A 5 -1.49 13.92 55.12
CA LYS A 5 -1.40 12.90 54.07
C LYS A 5 0.05 12.41 53.99
N VAL A 6 0.22 11.11 54.14
CA VAL A 6 1.48 10.37 54.01
C VAL A 6 1.93 10.40 52.54
N LYS A 7 3.19 10.75 52.29
CA LYS A 7 3.82 10.63 50.96
C LYS A 7 4.04 9.14 50.65
N SER A 8 3.45 8.65 49.56
CA SER A 8 3.83 7.37 48.93
C SER A 8 5.12 7.55 48.11
N PRO A 9 5.90 6.48 47.88
CA PRO A 9 7.24 6.57 47.31
C PRO A 9 7.20 6.97 45.83
N VAL A 10 8.20 7.74 45.43
CA VAL A 10 8.51 8.08 44.04
C VAL A 10 8.83 6.77 43.31
N LEU A 11 7.88 6.29 42.50
CA LEU A 11 8.19 5.34 41.43
C LEU A 11 8.96 6.10 40.35
N ALA A 12 10.08 5.52 39.93
CA ALA A 12 10.99 6.10 38.96
C ALA A 12 10.23 6.55 37.71
N GLU A 13 10.39 7.83 37.38
CA GLU A 13 9.88 8.47 36.19
C GLU A 13 10.41 7.71 34.97
N GLU A 14 9.54 6.96 34.27
CA GLU A 14 9.85 6.46 32.93
C GLU A 14 10.21 7.67 32.08
N ARG A 15 11.46 7.74 31.61
CA ARG A 15 11.90 8.80 30.72
C ARG A 15 11.03 8.74 29.46
N LYS A 16 10.10 9.67 29.34
CA LYS A 16 9.45 9.98 28.06
C LYS A 16 10.54 10.36 27.07
N ILE A 17 10.85 9.45 26.17
CA ILE A 17 11.64 9.79 24.98
C ILE A 17 10.58 10.20 23.95
N ASP A 18 10.41 11.51 23.76
CA ASP A 18 9.53 12.09 22.74
C ASP A 18 10.19 11.89 21.37
N ILE A 19 10.04 10.67 20.82
CA ILE A 19 10.83 10.21 19.67
C ILE A 19 10.34 10.80 18.35
N ILE A 20 9.06 11.06 18.19
CA ILE A 20 8.48 11.59 16.95
C ILE A 20 7.40 12.55 17.39
N ASN A 21 7.35 13.78 16.88
CA ASN A 21 6.12 14.57 16.88
C ASN A 21 5.48 14.40 15.49
N ASN A 22 4.22 13.98 15.43
CA ASN A 22 3.27 14.00 14.30
C ASN A 22 3.25 12.81 13.33
N VAL A 23 2.56 11.73 13.72
CA VAL A 23 1.86 10.83 12.77
C VAL A 23 0.47 11.40 12.48
N ILE A 24 0.10 11.62 11.21
CA ILE A 24 -1.24 12.09 10.84
C ILE A 24 -2.19 10.87 10.80
N VAL A 25 -3.16 10.82 11.72
CA VAL A 25 -4.30 9.89 11.65
C VAL A 25 -5.53 10.68 11.19
N ARG A 26 -6.08 10.36 10.01
CA ARG A 26 -7.35 10.95 9.55
C ARG A 26 -8.52 10.07 9.96
N ARG A 27 -9.56 10.66 10.56
CA ARG A 27 -10.89 10.04 10.69
C ARG A 27 -11.64 10.23 9.37
N LEU A 28 -12.13 9.15 8.78
CA LEU A 28 -13.04 9.23 7.64
C LEU A 28 -14.46 9.49 8.16
N GLY A 29 -15.16 10.44 7.53
CA GLY A 29 -16.54 10.81 7.83
C GLY A 29 -17.52 9.65 7.63
N ASN A 30 -18.71 9.77 8.23
CA ASN A 30 -19.73 8.73 8.27
C ASN A 30 -20.42 8.58 6.90
N MET A 31 -20.11 7.52 6.14
CA MET A 31 -20.52 7.36 4.73
C MET A 31 -21.94 6.77 4.52
N ASN A 32 -22.91 7.08 5.38
CA ASN A 32 -24.26 6.50 5.28
C ASN A 32 -25.33 7.44 4.69
N ASN A 33 -24.98 8.64 4.21
CA ASN A 33 -25.95 9.55 3.59
C ASN A 33 -25.36 10.32 2.40
N PRO A 34 -25.68 9.95 1.14
CA PRO A 34 -25.13 10.61 -0.06
C PRO A 34 -25.75 11.98 -0.36
N ASN A 35 -26.68 12.47 0.46
CA ASN A 35 -27.40 13.73 0.25
C ASN A 35 -27.17 14.78 1.34
N GLU A 36 -26.27 14.55 2.30
CA GLU A 36 -25.76 15.63 3.13
C GLU A 36 -24.69 16.36 2.32
N GLU A 37 -25.02 17.55 1.81
CA GLU A 37 -23.99 18.54 1.53
C GLU A 37 -23.21 18.72 2.84
N ASP A 38 -21.91 18.42 2.81
CA ASP A 38 -20.98 18.63 3.92
C ASP A 38 -21.05 20.11 4.33
N ASN A 39 -21.95 20.40 5.26
CA ASN A 39 -22.06 21.71 5.87
C ASN A 39 -20.82 21.82 6.77
N MET A 40 -19.74 22.36 6.19
CA MET A 40 -18.43 22.58 6.79
C MET A 40 -18.43 23.63 7.92
N ASN A 41 -19.57 23.82 8.59
CA ASN A 41 -19.69 24.67 9.77
C ASN A 41 -20.32 23.83 10.89
N ASP A 42 -19.55 23.69 11.98
CA ASP A 42 -19.93 23.12 13.27
C ASP A 42 -19.93 21.59 13.39
N ILE A 43 -18.72 21.02 13.55
CA ILE A 43 -18.32 20.35 14.80
C ILE A 43 -16.86 20.77 15.03
N ASP A 44 -16.65 21.81 15.85
CA ASP A 44 -15.37 22.04 16.54
C ASP A 44 -15.18 20.88 17.52
N LEU A 45 -14.71 19.74 17.02
CA LEU A 45 -13.84 18.91 17.82
C LEU A 45 -12.50 19.60 17.79
N ASP A 46 -12.24 20.39 18.84
CA ASP A 46 -10.93 20.81 19.31
C ASP A 46 -10.08 19.54 19.58
N ILE A 47 -9.78 18.76 18.54
CA ILE A 47 -8.61 17.90 18.51
C ILE A 47 -7.49 18.89 18.25
N ASP A 48 -6.92 19.38 19.33
CA ASP A 48 -5.62 20.02 19.31
C ASP A 48 -4.69 19.12 18.48
N VAL A 49 -4.43 19.53 17.24
CA VAL A 49 -3.51 18.85 16.31
C VAL A 49 -2.06 19.10 16.74
N ALA A 50 -1.84 19.44 18.00
CA ALA A 50 -0.58 19.30 18.71
C ALA A 50 -0.05 17.86 18.51
N ALA A 51 0.93 17.74 17.62
CA ALA A 51 1.99 16.74 17.72
C ALA A 51 1.55 15.35 18.18
N LEU A 52 0.89 14.58 17.30
CA LEU A 52 0.67 13.14 17.53
C LEU A 52 2.03 12.43 17.58
N ALA A 53 2.58 12.28 18.79
CA ALA A 53 3.91 11.78 18.95
C ALA A 53 3.99 10.25 18.86
N ALA A 54 4.78 9.70 17.93
CA ALA A 54 5.04 8.26 17.92
C ALA A 54 6.15 7.91 18.92
N THR A 55 5.85 6.94 19.77
CA THR A 55 6.72 6.47 20.84
C THR A 55 7.70 5.41 20.35
N ALA A 56 8.78 5.18 21.11
CA ALA A 56 9.69 4.04 20.92
C ALA A 56 8.93 2.72 20.80
N ALA A 57 7.93 2.51 21.66
CA ALA A 57 7.14 1.28 21.67
C ALA A 57 6.32 1.10 20.38
N GLN A 58 5.80 2.18 19.80
CA GLN A 58 5.08 2.11 18.53
C GLN A 58 6.01 1.81 17.36
N LEU A 59 7.22 2.39 17.36
CA LEU A 59 8.24 2.06 16.35
C LEU A 59 8.69 0.60 16.47
N ASP A 60 8.92 0.12 17.70
CA ASP A 60 9.26 -1.29 17.97
C ASP A 60 8.16 -2.21 17.46
N ALA A 61 6.89 -1.91 17.76
CA ALA A 61 5.75 -2.69 17.30
C ALA A 61 5.65 -2.74 15.76
N LEU A 62 5.82 -1.59 15.10
CA LEU A 62 5.77 -1.49 13.64
C LEU A 62 6.92 -2.28 12.99
N TYR A 63 8.14 -2.10 13.48
CA TYR A 63 9.31 -2.80 12.96
C TYR A 63 9.21 -4.32 13.17
N ASN A 64 8.82 -4.75 14.36
CA ASN A 64 8.65 -6.17 14.68
C ASN A 64 7.55 -6.81 13.82
N PHE A 65 6.43 -6.10 13.62
CA PHE A 65 5.39 -6.57 12.71
C PHE A 65 5.93 -6.72 11.29
N SER A 66 6.50 -5.67 10.70
CA SER A 66 7.02 -5.70 9.34
C SER A 66 8.05 -6.81 9.12
N THR A 67 9.02 -6.95 10.03
CA THR A 67 10.04 -7.99 9.93
C THR A 67 9.47 -9.41 10.12
N SER A 68 8.49 -9.59 11.01
CA SER A 68 7.84 -10.90 11.22
C SER A 68 7.10 -11.41 9.97
N VAL A 69 6.63 -10.50 9.10
CA VAL A 69 5.96 -10.84 7.84
C VAL A 69 6.89 -10.71 6.62
N GLY A 70 8.19 -10.51 6.84
CA GLY A 70 9.20 -10.41 5.78
C GLY A 70 9.14 -9.11 4.96
N TRP A 71 8.57 -8.05 5.52
CA TRP A 71 8.50 -6.73 4.88
C TRP A 71 9.66 -5.83 5.30
N ASN A 72 10.11 -5.01 4.36
CA ASN A 72 11.03 -3.91 4.63
C ASN A 72 10.22 -2.65 4.96
N LEU A 73 10.49 -2.05 6.11
CA LEU A 73 9.79 -0.85 6.55
C LEU A 73 10.40 0.40 5.90
N THR A 74 9.57 1.18 5.20
CA THR A 74 9.88 2.55 4.78
C THR A 74 9.19 3.53 5.73
N PHE A 75 9.94 4.48 6.27
CA PHE A 75 9.44 5.47 7.22
C PHE A 75 9.43 6.87 6.59
N ASP A 76 8.24 7.48 6.49
CA ASP A 76 8.09 8.84 5.96
C ASP A 76 8.35 9.90 7.05
N LEU A 77 9.33 10.77 6.81
CA LEU A 77 9.73 11.83 7.71
C LEU A 77 8.97 13.13 7.44
N ASN A 78 8.66 13.87 8.50
CA ASN A 78 7.96 15.15 8.39
C ASN A 78 8.86 16.24 7.80
N LEU A 79 8.44 16.81 6.66
CA LEU A 79 9.13 17.94 6.03
C LEU A 79 8.61 19.31 6.50
N TYR A 80 7.30 19.44 6.77
CA TYR A 80 6.65 20.75 6.92
C TYR A 80 7.02 21.47 8.20
N GLN A 81 6.83 20.84 9.35
CA GLN A 81 7.03 21.47 10.66
C GLN A 81 8.51 21.75 10.98
N MET A 82 9.38 21.41 10.04
CA MET A 82 10.82 21.49 10.19
C MET A 82 11.43 22.54 9.27
N ILE A 83 10.69 23.10 8.29
CA ILE A 83 11.23 24.16 7.44
C ILE A 83 11.08 25.51 8.16
N SER A 84 12.18 26.07 8.63
CA SER A 84 12.27 27.44 9.11
C SER A 84 13.21 28.23 8.21
N ASN A 85 12.77 29.37 7.70
CA ASN A 85 13.55 30.21 6.75
C ASN A 85 14.08 29.42 5.53
N GLY A 86 13.34 28.42 5.05
CA GLY A 86 13.73 27.59 3.91
C GLY A 86 14.74 26.47 4.22
N VAL A 87 15.05 26.22 5.50
CA VAL A 87 15.95 25.15 5.93
C VAL A 87 15.19 24.10 6.72
N TRP A 88 15.33 22.83 6.33
CA TRP A 88 14.75 21.69 7.05
C TRP A 88 15.55 21.36 8.32
N ASN A 89 14.87 21.40 9.46
CA ASN A 89 15.37 21.02 10.77
C ASN A 89 15.33 19.50 10.94
N SER A 90 16.51 18.89 10.94
CA SER A 90 16.67 17.45 11.01
C SER A 90 16.75 16.89 12.43
N SER A 91 16.61 17.71 13.47
CA SER A 91 16.81 17.28 14.88
C SER A 91 15.91 16.12 15.28
N ASN A 92 14.62 16.14 14.94
CA ASN A 92 13.71 15.04 15.27
C ASN A 92 14.01 13.77 14.46
N ALA A 93 14.36 13.92 13.18
CA ALA A 93 14.81 12.79 12.37
C ALA A 93 16.08 12.16 12.97
N LYS A 94 17.01 12.97 13.48
CA LYS A 94 18.19 12.48 14.19
C LYS A 94 17.82 11.66 15.44
N THR A 95 16.87 12.13 16.25
CA THR A 95 16.39 11.37 17.43
C THR A 95 15.85 9.99 17.05
N LEU A 96 15.04 9.91 15.98
CA LEU A 96 14.54 8.65 15.45
C LEU A 96 15.69 7.74 14.99
N LEU A 97 16.64 8.28 14.22
CA LEU A 97 17.76 7.53 13.68
C LEU A 97 18.71 7.03 14.78
N ASP A 98 18.97 7.83 15.81
CA ASP A 98 19.75 7.42 16.98
C ASP A 98 19.10 6.21 17.66
N TYR A 99 17.78 6.27 17.90
CA TYR A 99 17.05 5.16 18.50
C TYR A 99 17.03 3.92 17.60
N ALA A 100 16.61 4.07 16.33
CA ALA A 100 16.52 2.96 15.38
C ALA A 100 17.88 2.30 15.12
N SER A 101 18.95 3.10 14.99
CA SER A 101 20.31 2.58 14.86
C SER A 101 20.78 1.86 16.13
N SER A 102 20.40 2.34 17.32
CA SER A 102 20.75 1.65 18.58
C SER A 102 20.08 0.27 18.71
N LYS A 103 18.94 0.09 18.05
CA LYS A 103 18.21 -1.19 17.96
C LYS A 103 18.66 -2.06 16.79
N GLY A 104 19.50 -1.54 15.90
CA GLY A 104 19.88 -2.22 14.66
C GLY A 104 18.74 -2.33 13.64
N TYR A 105 17.76 -1.42 13.68
CA TYR A 105 16.64 -1.44 12.74
C TYR A 105 17.06 -0.96 11.36
N TYR A 106 16.92 -1.83 10.36
CA TYR A 106 17.15 -1.47 8.96
C TYR A 106 15.87 -0.87 8.37
N LEU A 107 15.92 0.42 8.04
CA LEU A 107 14.79 1.22 7.56
C LEU A 107 15.14 1.85 6.22
N SER A 108 14.13 2.00 5.37
CA SER A 108 14.17 2.93 4.24
C SER A 108 13.42 4.21 4.60
N PHE A 109 13.65 5.30 3.87
CA PHE A 109 13.10 6.60 4.23
C PHE A 109 12.43 7.31 3.06
N GLU A 110 11.41 8.07 3.40
CA GLU A 110 10.81 9.13 2.59
C GLU A 110 10.91 10.45 3.35
N LEU A 111 10.74 11.56 2.63
CA LEU A 111 10.61 12.87 3.22
C LEU A 111 9.40 13.58 2.63
N ARG A 112 8.28 13.47 3.34
CA ARG A 112 6.96 14.08 3.16
C ARG A 112 5.96 13.35 2.27
N ASN A 113 4.70 13.44 2.72
CA ASN A 113 3.48 13.34 1.91
C ASN A 113 3.05 14.65 1.18
N GLU A 114 3.02 14.61 -0.15
CA GLU A 114 2.33 15.54 -1.07
C GLU A 114 2.69 17.06 -1.02
N PRO A 115 3.93 17.45 -1.41
CA PRO A 115 4.34 18.81 -1.83
C PRO A 115 3.27 19.74 -2.38
N ALA A 116 2.63 19.28 -3.43
CA ALA A 116 1.69 20.06 -4.21
C ALA A 116 0.50 20.61 -3.40
N ASN A 117 0.06 19.91 -2.35
CA ASN A 117 -1.21 20.20 -1.70
C ASN A 117 -1.10 21.10 -0.45
N TYR A 118 0.10 21.54 -0.06
CA TYR A 118 0.23 22.42 1.12
C TYR A 118 -0.41 23.79 0.94
N LEU A 119 -0.46 24.31 -0.29
CA LEU A 119 -1.16 25.56 -0.51
C LEU A 119 -2.65 25.42 -0.16
N GLN A 120 -3.26 24.29 -0.55
CA GLN A 120 -4.67 24.00 -0.27
C GLN A 120 -4.94 23.70 1.20
N TYR A 121 -4.11 22.87 1.85
CA TYR A 121 -4.41 22.37 3.20
C TYR A 121 -3.79 23.18 4.33
N ARG A 122 -2.86 24.08 4.01
CA ARG A 122 -2.04 24.82 4.99
C ARG A 122 -1.82 26.29 4.62
N GLY A 123 -2.25 26.74 3.44
CA GLY A 123 -2.03 28.11 2.99
C GLY A 123 -0.57 28.42 2.62
N GLU A 124 0.29 27.41 2.52
CA GLU A 124 1.72 27.58 2.30
C GLU A 124 2.21 26.86 1.04
N PHE A 125 3.01 27.56 0.25
CA PHE A 125 3.67 26.98 -0.92
C PHE A 125 5.16 26.78 -0.64
N ILE A 126 5.63 25.55 -0.76
CA ILE A 126 7.06 25.22 -0.64
C ILE A 126 7.61 24.99 -2.04
N ILE A 127 8.58 25.81 -2.43
CA ILE A 127 9.25 25.68 -3.73
C ILE A 127 10.08 24.39 -3.79
N GLY A 128 10.16 23.77 -4.98
CA GLY A 128 10.90 22.52 -5.19
C GLY A 128 12.38 22.59 -4.79
N GLY A 129 13.02 23.77 -4.91
CA GLY A 129 14.40 23.96 -4.48
C GLY A 129 14.63 23.76 -2.97
N ILE A 130 13.67 24.18 -2.14
CA ILE A 130 13.70 23.96 -0.68
C ILE A 130 13.53 22.48 -0.36
N ILE A 131 12.63 21.80 -1.07
CA ILE A 131 12.41 20.36 -0.93
C ILE A 131 13.69 19.59 -1.29
N ALA A 132 14.30 19.89 -2.44
CA ALA A 132 15.55 19.27 -2.86
C ALA A 132 16.69 19.51 -1.85
N ALA A 133 16.77 20.72 -1.28
CA ALA A 133 17.75 21.01 -0.22
C ALA A 133 17.49 20.19 1.05
N ALA A 134 16.23 19.99 1.44
CA ALA A 134 15.85 19.14 2.56
C ALA A 134 16.25 17.67 2.33
N TYR A 135 16.02 17.13 1.14
CA TYR A 135 16.46 15.78 0.75
C TYR A 135 17.98 15.63 0.81
N LYS A 136 18.75 16.64 0.38
CA LYS A 136 20.21 16.62 0.52
C LYS A 136 20.67 16.61 1.97
N SER A 137 20.01 17.39 2.83
CA SER A 137 20.27 17.39 4.28
C SER A 137 19.93 16.03 4.91
N LEU A 138 18.81 15.42 4.55
CA LEU A 138 18.43 14.09 5.00
C LEU A 138 19.43 13.03 4.54
N HIS A 139 19.81 13.02 3.26
CA HIS A 139 20.81 12.09 2.75
C HIS A 139 22.16 12.21 3.50
N SER A 140 22.60 13.44 3.77
CA SER A 140 23.82 13.70 4.54
C SER A 140 23.71 13.17 5.97
N LEU A 141 22.54 13.32 6.61
CA LEU A 141 22.27 12.76 7.93
C LEU A 141 22.29 11.23 7.91
N LEU A 142 21.58 10.58 6.98
CA LEU A 142 21.54 9.12 6.85
C LEU A 142 22.94 8.54 6.63
N SER A 143 23.77 9.21 5.82
CA SER A 143 25.15 8.81 5.54
C SER A 143 26.05 8.82 6.78
N SER A 144 25.65 9.52 7.86
CA SER A 144 26.39 9.50 9.14
C SER A 144 26.16 8.24 9.97
N TYR A 145 25.19 7.40 9.60
CA TYR A 145 24.87 6.14 10.26
C TYR A 145 25.30 4.96 9.36
N PRO A 146 26.22 4.08 9.81
CA PRO A 146 26.69 2.97 8.98
C PRO A 146 25.57 2.05 8.45
N ILE A 147 24.51 1.82 9.23
CA ILE A 147 23.37 1.00 8.84
C ILE A 147 22.51 1.62 7.72
N TYR A 148 22.56 2.95 7.55
CA TYR A 148 21.77 3.68 6.55
C TYR A 148 22.61 4.27 5.41
N ALA A 149 23.93 4.08 5.43
CA ALA A 149 24.84 4.60 4.40
C ALA A 149 24.51 4.11 2.99
N ASN A 150 23.89 2.93 2.87
CA ASN A 150 23.37 2.37 1.61
C ASN A 150 21.84 2.18 1.65
N GLY A 151 21.16 2.84 2.59
CA GLY A 151 19.71 2.75 2.74
C GLY A 151 18.99 3.41 1.58
N LEU A 152 17.76 2.95 1.29
CA LEU A 152 16.94 3.53 0.24
C LEU A 152 16.30 4.83 0.74
N LEU A 153 16.43 5.89 -0.07
CA LEU A 153 15.74 7.16 0.11
C LEU A 153 14.83 7.39 -1.11
N PHE A 154 13.53 7.31 -0.89
CA PHE A 154 12.53 7.50 -1.94
C PHE A 154 12.08 8.97 -2.01
N GLY A 155 11.69 9.42 -3.21
CA GLY A 155 11.32 10.82 -3.49
C GLY A 155 9.91 11.20 -3.04
N THR A 156 9.46 12.38 -3.44
CA THR A 156 8.19 12.96 -2.99
C THR A 156 6.99 12.15 -3.49
N SER A 157 6.07 11.82 -2.58
CA SER A 157 4.76 11.27 -2.94
C SER A 157 3.86 12.41 -3.40
N ASP A 158 3.98 12.82 -4.67
CA ASP A 158 3.07 13.82 -5.25
C ASP A 158 1.86 13.13 -5.89
N SER A 159 0.66 13.44 -5.38
CA SER A 159 -0.62 12.87 -5.83
C SER A 159 -1.09 13.35 -7.22
N ALA A 160 -0.29 14.17 -7.91
CA ALA A 160 -0.60 14.71 -9.24
C ALA A 160 -0.08 13.84 -10.40
N SER A 161 0.61 12.72 -10.13
CA SER A 161 0.99 11.79 -11.19
C SER A 161 -0.19 10.83 -11.49
N PRO A 162 -0.74 10.79 -12.72
CA PRO A 162 -1.76 9.78 -13.09
C PRO A 162 -1.22 8.34 -13.05
N TRP A 163 0.08 8.17 -12.76
CA TRP A 163 0.78 6.89 -12.61
C TRP A 163 0.95 6.43 -11.17
N CYS A 164 0.50 7.21 -10.16
CA CYS A 164 0.27 6.58 -8.87
C CYS A 164 -0.98 5.70 -9.03
N ILE A 165 -0.78 4.38 -9.07
CA ILE A 165 -1.81 3.48 -8.56
C ILE A 165 -1.99 3.94 -7.12
N LYS A 166 -3.04 4.74 -6.88
CA LYS A 166 -3.51 5.03 -5.52
C LYS A 166 -4.02 3.71 -4.97
N PHE A 167 -3.11 2.87 -4.50
CA PHE A 167 -3.39 2.10 -3.31
C PHE A 167 -3.52 3.16 -2.23
N GLN A 168 -4.73 3.71 -2.05
CA GLN A 168 -5.11 4.11 -0.72
C GLN A 168 -4.88 2.85 0.10
N LEU A 169 -3.76 2.80 0.82
CA LEU A 169 -3.54 1.85 1.88
C LEU A 169 -4.54 2.23 2.98
N TYR A 170 -5.83 1.99 2.71
CA TYR A 170 -6.72 1.53 3.75
C TYR A 170 -5.96 0.39 4.42
N PRO A 171 -5.76 0.42 5.75
CA PRO A 171 -5.06 -0.66 6.41
C PRO A 171 -5.65 -1.98 5.92
N ILE A 172 -4.87 -2.78 5.19
CA ILE A 172 -5.30 -4.08 4.61
C ILE A 172 -5.81 -5.03 5.71
N LEU A 173 -5.53 -4.68 6.97
CA LEU A 173 -5.93 -5.40 8.17
C LEU A 173 -7.21 -4.87 8.83
N ALA A 174 -7.85 -3.82 8.29
CA ALA A 174 -9.08 -3.25 8.84
C ALA A 174 -10.33 -3.74 8.09
N LEU A 175 -10.42 -5.05 7.82
CA LEU A 175 -11.50 -5.76 7.12
C LEU A 175 -12.78 -4.93 6.86
N SER A 176 -12.71 -4.06 5.87
CA SER A 176 -13.86 -3.39 5.29
C SER A 176 -14.15 -3.98 3.92
N ALA A 177 -15.37 -3.76 3.46
CA ALA A 177 -16.02 -4.42 2.33
C ALA A 177 -15.22 -4.49 1.02
N MET A 178 -14.51 -3.40 0.68
CA MET A 178 -13.74 -3.28 -0.55
C MET A 178 -12.37 -3.99 -0.44
N GLU A 179 -11.93 -4.29 0.79
CA GLU A 179 -10.58 -4.76 1.07
C GLU A 179 -10.41 -6.25 0.81
N GLU A 180 -11.48 -7.06 0.87
CA GLU A 180 -11.37 -8.51 0.65
C GLU A 180 -11.14 -8.84 -0.84
N GLN A 181 -11.82 -8.16 -1.75
CA GLN A 181 -11.65 -8.41 -3.19
C GLN A 181 -10.24 -8.04 -3.66
N ASP A 182 -9.77 -6.86 -3.25
CA ASP A 182 -8.43 -6.38 -3.54
C ASP A 182 -7.35 -7.22 -2.87
N TYR A 183 -7.63 -7.75 -1.66
CA TYR A 183 -6.74 -8.71 -1.00
C TYR A 183 -6.57 -9.99 -1.83
N TRP A 184 -7.66 -10.64 -2.23
CA TRP A 184 -7.58 -11.89 -3.01
C TRP A 184 -6.92 -11.68 -4.37
N LEU A 185 -7.24 -10.57 -5.04
CA LEU A 185 -6.56 -10.15 -6.27
C LEU A 185 -5.05 -9.98 -6.05
N SER A 186 -4.66 -9.29 -4.98
CA SER A 186 -3.25 -9.02 -4.66
C SER A 186 -2.46 -10.30 -4.35
N VAL A 187 -3.05 -11.21 -3.56
CA VAL A 187 -2.42 -12.51 -3.26
C VAL A 187 -2.29 -13.35 -4.54
N LEU A 188 -3.34 -13.43 -5.36
CA LEU A 188 -3.29 -14.17 -6.62
C LEU A 188 -2.23 -13.58 -7.56
N TYR A 189 -2.21 -12.26 -7.71
CA TYR A 189 -1.19 -11.55 -8.49
C TYR A 189 0.21 -11.91 -7.99
N LYS A 190 0.46 -11.83 -6.68
CA LYS A 190 1.77 -12.14 -6.09
C LYS A 190 2.20 -13.60 -6.31
N ARG A 191 1.24 -14.54 -6.33
CA ARG A 191 1.50 -15.97 -6.53
C ARG A 191 1.65 -16.36 -8.00
N VAL A 192 1.04 -15.64 -8.94
CA VAL A 192 1.03 -16.04 -10.36
C VAL A 192 1.94 -15.18 -11.23
N VAL A 193 2.06 -13.88 -10.94
CA VAL A 193 2.74 -12.89 -11.79
C VAL A 193 4.19 -12.68 -11.36
N GLY A 194 5.09 -12.79 -12.34
CA GLY A 194 6.54 -12.56 -12.20
C GLY A 194 6.96 -11.15 -12.62
N GLN A 195 8.27 -10.88 -12.55
CA GLN A 195 8.83 -9.54 -12.68
C GLN A 195 9.10 -9.09 -14.12
N ASN A 196 9.32 -10.01 -15.06
CA ASN A 196 9.61 -9.64 -16.45
C ASN A 196 8.33 -9.23 -17.15
N VAL A 197 8.27 -8.00 -17.63
CA VAL A 197 7.11 -7.41 -18.33
C VAL A 197 7.24 -7.65 -19.82
N TYR A 198 6.14 -8.05 -20.46
CA TYR A 198 6.06 -8.26 -21.90
C TYR A 198 5.08 -7.29 -22.55
N ASN A 199 5.34 -6.95 -23.81
CA ASN A 199 4.41 -6.16 -24.60
C ASN A 199 3.22 -7.03 -25.07
N VAL A 200 2.01 -6.47 -25.02
CA VAL A 200 0.80 -7.12 -25.54
C VAL A 200 0.31 -6.34 -26.75
N SER A 201 0.25 -7.00 -27.90
CA SER A 201 -0.29 -6.44 -29.14
C SER A 201 -1.49 -7.25 -29.61
N SER A 202 -2.63 -6.59 -29.86
CA SER A 202 -3.82 -7.23 -30.43
C SER A 202 -3.87 -7.03 -31.95
N ALA A 203 -4.26 -8.09 -32.68
CA ALA A 203 -4.53 -8.00 -34.11
C ALA A 203 -5.90 -7.38 -34.43
N SER A 204 -6.82 -7.37 -33.45
CA SER A 204 -8.13 -6.72 -33.53
C SER A 204 -8.04 -5.25 -33.10
N PRO A 205 -8.98 -4.38 -33.54
CA PRO A 205 -9.12 -3.03 -32.99
C PRO A 205 -9.13 -3.08 -31.47
N SER A 206 -8.52 -2.09 -30.82
CA SER A 206 -8.49 -2.04 -29.37
C SER A 206 -9.91 -1.98 -28.82
N ASP A 207 -10.30 -3.01 -28.05
CA ASP A 207 -11.51 -2.95 -27.23
C ASP A 207 -11.12 -2.24 -25.93
N PRO A 208 -11.56 -0.98 -25.69
CA PRO A 208 -11.21 -0.25 -24.48
C PRO A 208 -11.75 -0.91 -23.20
N ASN A 209 -12.69 -1.87 -23.33
CA ASN A 209 -13.28 -2.62 -22.23
C ASN A 209 -12.58 -3.96 -21.95
N LEU A 210 -11.51 -4.27 -22.68
CA LEU A 210 -10.67 -5.44 -22.44
C LEU A 210 -9.22 -4.98 -22.28
N ARG A 211 -8.77 -4.89 -21.03
CA ARG A 211 -7.39 -4.51 -20.71
C ARG A 211 -6.55 -5.76 -20.56
N LEU A 212 -5.38 -5.77 -21.18
CA LEU A 212 -4.49 -6.93 -21.20
C LEU A 212 -3.07 -6.52 -20.86
N TYR A 213 -2.43 -7.37 -20.06
CA TYR A 213 -1.05 -7.26 -19.63
C TYR A 213 -0.41 -8.66 -19.70
N ALA A 214 0.90 -8.72 -19.89
CA ALA A 214 1.60 -10.00 -19.94
C ALA A 214 2.95 -9.91 -19.23
N HIS A 215 3.24 -10.92 -18.41
CA HIS A 215 4.46 -11.02 -17.63
C HIS A 215 5.00 -12.45 -17.65
N SER A 216 6.23 -12.65 -17.20
CA SER A 216 6.71 -13.97 -16.75
C SER A 216 5.82 -14.50 -15.63
N THR A 217 5.81 -15.81 -15.40
CA THR A 217 5.16 -16.38 -14.21
C THR A 217 6.03 -16.27 -12.96
N SER A 218 5.39 -16.23 -11.80
CA SER A 218 6.04 -16.42 -10.51
C SER A 218 6.41 -17.89 -10.29
N ALA A 219 7.48 -18.13 -9.53
CA ALA A 219 7.93 -19.47 -9.20
C ALA A 219 7.01 -20.22 -8.21
N PHE A 220 6.08 -19.51 -7.56
CA PHE A 220 5.25 -20.05 -6.46
C PHE A 220 4.51 -21.34 -6.84
N TYR A 221 3.88 -21.37 -8.02
CA TYR A 221 3.11 -22.52 -8.50
C TYR A 221 3.90 -23.50 -9.37
N GLY A 222 5.20 -23.27 -9.59
CA GLY A 222 6.04 -24.17 -10.38
C GLY A 222 5.60 -24.32 -11.85
N TYR A 223 5.00 -23.28 -12.45
CA TYR A 223 4.57 -23.31 -13.85
C TYR A 223 5.72 -23.44 -14.87
N GLY A 224 6.95 -23.19 -14.43
CA GLY A 224 8.18 -23.27 -15.23
C GLY A 224 8.71 -21.89 -15.62
N SER A 225 10.03 -21.75 -15.74
CA SER A 225 10.70 -20.46 -15.97
C SER A 225 10.35 -19.78 -17.30
N ASN A 226 9.85 -20.54 -18.27
CA ASN A 226 9.47 -20.05 -19.59
C ASN A 226 7.96 -19.85 -19.74
N ALA A 227 7.18 -20.08 -18.68
CA ALA A 227 5.75 -19.85 -18.71
C ALA A 227 5.43 -18.35 -18.63
N VAL A 228 4.42 -17.94 -19.39
CA VAL A 228 3.92 -16.58 -19.47
C VAL A 228 2.55 -16.52 -18.79
N VAL A 229 2.25 -15.42 -18.11
CA VAL A 229 0.89 -15.13 -17.66
C VAL A 229 0.35 -13.94 -18.43
N VAL A 230 -0.80 -14.12 -19.06
CA VAL A 230 -1.61 -13.04 -19.64
C VAL A 230 -2.73 -12.75 -18.66
N PHE A 231 -2.87 -11.51 -18.20
CA PHE A 231 -3.87 -11.13 -17.21
C PHE A 231 -4.49 -9.79 -17.55
N GLY A 232 -5.64 -9.50 -16.96
CA GLY A 232 -6.40 -8.34 -17.35
C GLY A 232 -7.79 -8.27 -16.77
N GLU A 233 -8.59 -7.37 -17.34
CA GLU A 233 -9.92 -7.05 -16.86
C GLU A 233 -10.90 -6.94 -18.03
N ARG A 234 -12.11 -7.46 -17.82
CA ARG A 234 -13.27 -7.26 -18.68
C ARG A 234 -14.24 -6.30 -18.00
N LEU A 235 -14.39 -5.09 -18.57
CA LEU A 235 -15.12 -3.99 -17.94
C LEU A 235 -16.61 -3.94 -18.27
N THR A 236 -17.12 -4.82 -19.14
CA THR A 236 -18.54 -4.88 -19.52
C THR A 236 -19.19 -6.17 -19.08
N SER A 237 -20.52 -6.19 -19.03
CA SER A 237 -21.31 -7.41 -18.77
C SER A 237 -21.17 -8.50 -19.82
N SER A 238 -20.78 -8.16 -21.05
CA SER A 238 -20.57 -9.13 -22.12
C SER A 238 -19.23 -9.87 -21.96
N SER A 239 -19.23 -11.16 -22.27
CA SER A 239 -18.00 -11.95 -22.30
C SER A 239 -17.10 -11.54 -23.47
N ALA A 240 -15.79 -11.64 -23.28
CA ALA A 240 -14.80 -11.55 -24.34
C ALA A 240 -14.27 -12.94 -24.71
N THR A 241 -13.78 -13.09 -25.94
CA THR A 241 -13.08 -14.30 -26.39
C THR A 241 -11.64 -13.93 -26.67
N LEU A 242 -10.71 -14.55 -25.96
CA LEU A 242 -9.28 -14.36 -26.14
C LEU A 242 -8.69 -15.52 -26.93
N ASN A 243 -7.90 -15.19 -27.94
CA ASN A 243 -7.09 -16.13 -28.67
C ASN A 243 -5.64 -15.64 -28.68
N VAL A 244 -4.70 -16.51 -28.31
CA VAL A 244 -3.27 -16.23 -28.35
C VAL A 244 -2.64 -17.23 -29.32
N PRO A 245 -2.52 -16.88 -30.61
CA PRO A 245 -2.17 -17.85 -31.66
C PRO A 245 -0.87 -18.61 -31.41
N GLN A 246 0.11 -17.96 -30.76
CA GLN A 246 1.40 -18.55 -30.40
C GLN A 246 1.30 -19.73 -29.41
N PHE A 247 0.16 -19.87 -28.72
CA PHE A 247 -0.10 -20.90 -27.71
C PHE A 247 -1.36 -21.71 -28.04
N SER A 248 -1.82 -21.70 -29.29
CA SER A 248 -3.08 -22.33 -29.69
C SER A 248 -3.11 -23.85 -29.49
N ASP A 249 -1.96 -24.52 -29.50
CA ASP A 249 -1.77 -25.94 -29.24
C ASP A 249 -1.46 -26.26 -27.76
N LYS A 250 -1.33 -25.23 -26.91
CA LYS A 250 -0.92 -25.38 -25.52
C LYS A 250 -2.12 -25.43 -24.57
N THR A 251 -1.94 -26.20 -23.50
CA THR A 251 -2.85 -26.13 -22.35
C THR A 251 -2.64 -24.81 -21.61
N ALA A 252 -3.73 -24.13 -21.30
CA ALA A 252 -3.75 -22.93 -20.49
C ALA A 252 -4.38 -23.18 -19.11
N TYR A 253 -3.98 -22.39 -18.12
CA TYR A 253 -4.51 -22.46 -16.76
C TYR A 253 -5.16 -21.13 -16.41
N LEU A 254 -6.48 -21.16 -16.25
CA LEU A 254 -7.32 -19.99 -16.09
C LEU A 254 -7.70 -19.77 -14.62
N TYR A 255 -7.48 -18.54 -14.17
CA TYR A 255 -7.99 -18.02 -12.92
C TYR A 255 -8.92 -16.86 -13.26
N VAL A 256 -10.17 -16.92 -12.84
CA VAL A 256 -11.15 -15.83 -13.00
C VAL A 256 -11.67 -15.43 -11.64
N LEU A 257 -11.48 -14.17 -11.29
CA LEU A 257 -12.11 -13.53 -10.14
C LEU A 257 -13.39 -12.83 -10.60
N THR A 258 -14.49 -13.15 -9.94
CA THR A 258 -15.80 -12.52 -10.15
C THR A 258 -16.46 -12.24 -8.81
N SER A 259 -17.36 -11.25 -8.79
CA SER A 259 -18.22 -11.03 -7.63
C SER A 259 -19.34 -12.09 -7.59
N PRO A 260 -19.61 -12.71 -6.42
CA PRO A 260 -20.68 -13.69 -6.29
C PRO A 260 -22.03 -13.16 -6.77
N GLY A 261 -22.75 -13.95 -7.57
CA GLY A 261 -24.04 -13.55 -8.14
C GLY A 261 -23.99 -12.40 -9.16
N GLY A 262 -22.80 -11.94 -9.56
CA GLY A 262 -22.62 -10.80 -10.45
C GLY A 262 -22.83 -9.43 -9.77
N ASP A 263 -22.94 -9.39 -8.44
CA ASP A 263 -23.08 -8.16 -7.68
C ASP A 263 -21.71 -7.50 -7.45
N LEU A 264 -21.39 -6.47 -8.23
CA LEU A 264 -20.13 -5.73 -8.13
C LEU A 264 -19.97 -4.96 -6.81
N THR A 265 -21.03 -4.82 -6.01
CA THR A 265 -20.99 -4.22 -4.67
C THR A 265 -20.75 -5.26 -3.58
N SER A 266 -20.66 -6.54 -3.94
CA SER A 266 -20.40 -7.64 -3.02
C SER A 266 -19.08 -7.44 -2.28
N LYS A 267 -19.04 -7.87 -1.02
CA LYS A 267 -17.83 -7.84 -0.20
C LYS A 267 -16.98 -9.08 -0.37
N SER A 268 -17.47 -10.07 -1.11
CA SER A 268 -16.80 -11.35 -1.30
C SER A 268 -16.34 -11.51 -2.74
N THR A 269 -15.41 -12.44 -2.97
CA THR A 269 -14.89 -12.77 -4.30
C THR A 269 -14.96 -14.26 -4.53
N SER A 270 -15.28 -14.66 -5.76
CA SER A 270 -15.18 -16.04 -6.21
C SER A 270 -13.98 -16.22 -7.13
N LEU A 271 -13.22 -17.29 -6.93
CA LEU A 271 -12.24 -17.79 -7.88
C LEU A 271 -12.85 -18.97 -8.66
N ASN A 272 -12.93 -18.85 -9.98
CA ASN A 272 -13.45 -19.89 -10.86
C ASN A 272 -14.84 -20.41 -10.40
N GLY A 273 -15.68 -19.50 -9.90
CA GLY A 273 -17.01 -19.80 -9.37
C GLY A 273 -17.08 -20.21 -7.89
N ASN A 274 -15.94 -20.45 -7.23
CA ASN A 274 -15.91 -20.82 -5.81
C ASN A 274 -15.57 -19.61 -4.95
N THR A 275 -16.44 -19.26 -4.00
CA THR A 275 -16.20 -18.15 -3.06
C THR A 275 -14.95 -18.40 -2.23
N LEU A 276 -14.04 -17.43 -2.26
CA LEU A 276 -12.87 -17.38 -1.39
C LEU A 276 -13.29 -16.88 -0.02
N ALA A 277 -12.69 -17.44 1.02
CA ALA A 277 -12.94 -17.02 2.39
C ALA A 277 -11.66 -17.19 3.21
N TRP A 278 -11.44 -16.23 4.12
CA TRP A 278 -10.38 -16.37 5.11
C TRP A 278 -10.88 -17.20 6.29
N THR A 279 -10.05 -18.12 6.77
CA THR A 279 -10.34 -18.88 7.99
C THR A 279 -9.31 -18.51 9.06
N PRO A 280 -9.73 -17.96 10.22
CA PRO A 280 -8.80 -17.59 11.28
C PRO A 280 -7.90 -18.75 11.71
N GLY A 281 -6.60 -18.46 11.83
CA GLY A 281 -5.59 -19.45 12.23
C GLY A 281 -5.20 -20.46 11.15
N GLN A 282 -5.74 -20.34 9.93
CA GLN A 282 -5.34 -21.15 8.78
C GLN A 282 -4.46 -20.37 7.81
N ASN A 283 -3.65 -21.11 7.05
CA ASN A 283 -2.89 -20.55 5.94
C ASN A 283 -3.84 -20.04 4.85
N ILE A 284 -3.37 -19.04 4.09
CA ILE A 284 -4.07 -18.53 2.91
C ILE A 284 -4.36 -19.72 1.96
N PRO A 285 -5.64 -19.94 1.56
CA PRO A 285 -6.04 -21.09 0.76
C PRO A 285 -5.28 -21.13 -0.56
N ASP A 286 -5.16 -22.32 -1.13
CA ASP A 286 -4.57 -22.44 -2.46
C ASP A 286 -5.54 -22.00 -3.56
N PHE A 287 -5.01 -21.47 -4.66
CA PHE A 287 -5.79 -21.05 -5.81
C PHE A 287 -5.73 -22.12 -6.90
N THR A 288 -6.86 -22.79 -7.11
CA THR A 288 -6.97 -23.83 -8.14
C THR A 288 -7.34 -23.22 -9.48
N ALA A 289 -6.45 -23.35 -10.46
CA ALA A 289 -6.73 -22.96 -11.84
C ALA A 289 -7.72 -23.92 -12.51
N GLN A 290 -8.54 -23.39 -13.41
CA GLN A 290 -9.29 -24.18 -14.36
C GLN A 290 -8.43 -24.43 -15.61
N GLN A 291 -8.18 -25.69 -15.94
CA GLN A 291 -7.51 -26.03 -17.19
C GLN A 291 -8.41 -25.69 -18.39
N THR A 292 -7.83 -25.08 -19.41
CA THR A 292 -8.55 -24.65 -20.62
C THR A 292 -7.65 -24.68 -21.86
N THR A 293 -8.24 -24.44 -23.03
CA THR A 293 -7.57 -24.35 -24.34
C THR A 293 -8.07 -23.13 -25.08
N PHE A 294 -7.27 -22.60 -26.01
CA PHE A 294 -7.73 -21.49 -26.84
C PHE A 294 -8.76 -21.92 -27.89
N PRO A 295 -9.73 -21.04 -28.25
CA PRO A 295 -9.95 -19.71 -27.67
C PRO A 295 -10.60 -19.78 -26.27
N VAL A 296 -10.16 -18.89 -25.37
CA VAL A 296 -10.64 -18.83 -23.98
C VAL A 296 -11.74 -17.79 -23.85
N LYS A 297 -12.86 -18.16 -23.23
CA LYS A 297 -13.96 -17.23 -22.92
C LYS A 297 -13.73 -16.57 -21.56
N ILE A 298 -13.67 -15.24 -21.55
CA ILE A 298 -13.54 -14.41 -20.35
C ILE A 298 -14.93 -13.86 -19.98
N PRO A 299 -15.44 -14.14 -18.77
CA PRO A 299 -16.72 -13.59 -18.30
C PRO A 299 -16.76 -12.07 -18.28
N GLY A 300 -17.96 -11.50 -18.40
CA GLY A 300 -18.16 -10.07 -18.17
C GLY A 300 -17.88 -9.68 -16.71
N TYR A 301 -17.50 -8.42 -16.48
CA TYR A 301 -17.14 -7.87 -15.17
C TYR A 301 -16.23 -8.80 -14.36
N SER A 302 -15.08 -9.14 -14.93
CA SER A 302 -14.14 -10.08 -14.32
C SER A 302 -12.70 -9.59 -14.42
N GLN A 303 -11.90 -10.05 -13.46
CA GLN A 303 -10.44 -9.99 -13.50
C GLN A 303 -9.93 -11.41 -13.74
N PHE A 304 -8.92 -11.58 -14.57
CA PHE A 304 -8.48 -12.93 -14.95
C PHE A 304 -6.97 -13.02 -15.15
N PHE A 305 -6.46 -14.24 -14.99
CA PHE A 305 -5.08 -14.64 -15.23
C PHE A 305 -5.08 -15.93 -16.03
N ILE A 306 -4.32 -15.99 -17.12
CA ILE A 306 -4.17 -17.15 -17.99
C ILE A 306 -2.68 -17.50 -18.02
N VAL A 307 -2.32 -18.60 -17.39
CA VAL A 307 -0.95 -19.11 -17.44
C VAL A 307 -0.78 -20.01 -18.66
N LEU A 308 0.23 -19.69 -19.46
CA LEU A 308 0.59 -20.33 -20.71
C LEU A 308 1.94 -21.01 -20.52
N LYS A 309 1.93 -22.35 -20.45
CA LYS A 309 3.16 -23.14 -20.42
C LYS A 309 3.72 -23.24 -21.84
N ASN A 310 5.04 -23.06 -21.96
CA ASN A 310 5.77 -23.34 -23.20
C ASN A 310 5.90 -24.86 -23.41
#